data_AF-D2R1E8-F1
#
_entry.id   AF-D2R1E8-F1
#
_cell.length_a   1.000
_cell.length_b   1.000
_cell.length_c   1.000
_cell.angle_alpha   90.00
_cell.angle_beta   90.00
_cell.angle_gamma   90.00
#
_symmetry.space_group_name_H-M   'P 1'
#
loop_
_entity.id
_entity.type
_entity.pdbx_description
1 polymer ?
#
loop_
_entity_poly.entity_id
_entity_poly.type
_entity_poly.pdbx_seq_one_letter_code
_entity_poly.pdbx_strand_id
1 'polypeptide(L)'
;MPIAFSCPNCGKQMNVPDQYAGQTGPCAACGKTMTIPGGFAPPPPAGYSGVGPAAPPASKSSGALPVVLIVLVVVGIGVLGCGGVMAALLIPAVSSARQAAKAMQSSNNLKQITLAMHNYHDVYGSLPPAVVRDASGQPLYSGRVLLLPFLEQSYLYDNFDKNKAWNDPANTMVSQTVLKVFQDPSTDNPMSPASNYFFIVGPDALFPEDGSAHSFAQITDGTSLTLAFINANIPNNSWAEPVEMHQDALAAGLPASPYRQGVFTAFADGSVRALPPTTSPTDLRAMTTRNGGEPVMIP
;
A
#
# COMPACT_ATOMS: atom_id res chain seq x y z
N MET A 1 -51.75 28.01 14.05
CA MET A 1 -50.55 28.82 14.40
C MET A 1 -49.61 27.96 15.24
N PRO A 2 -48.30 27.90 14.96
CA PRO A 2 -47.37 27.07 15.73
C PRO A 2 -47.32 27.52 17.20
N ILE A 3 -47.33 26.55 18.11
CA ILE A 3 -47.22 26.77 19.55
C ILE A 3 -45.73 26.78 19.90
N ALA A 4 -45.26 27.93 20.39
CA ALA A 4 -43.91 28.11 20.89
C ALA A 4 -43.86 27.87 22.40
N PHE A 5 -43.02 26.95 22.86
CA PHE A 5 -42.85 26.68 24.29
C PHE A 5 -41.48 26.06 24.60
N SER A 6 -41.06 26.15 25.87
CA SER A 6 -39.80 25.57 26.32
C SER A 6 -40.00 24.18 26.91
N CYS A 7 -39.12 23.25 26.57
CA CYS A 7 -39.13 21.92 27.17
C CYS A 7 -38.91 22.01 28.70
N PRO A 8 -39.77 21.41 29.53
CA PRO A 8 -39.62 21.46 30.99
C PRO A 8 -38.41 20.67 31.50
N ASN A 9 -37.89 19.74 30.69
CA ASN A 9 -36.79 18.87 31.07
C ASN A 9 -35.39 19.43 30.71
N CYS A 10 -35.28 20.26 29.67
CA CYS A 10 -33.99 20.76 29.20
C CYS A 10 -33.96 22.26 28.85
N GLY A 11 -35.10 22.96 28.94
CA GLY A 11 -35.19 24.40 28.72
C GLY A 11 -35.12 24.85 27.25
N LYS A 12 -34.92 23.93 26.29
CA LYS A 12 -34.82 24.28 24.87
C LYS A 12 -36.17 24.74 24.32
N GLN A 13 -36.18 25.87 23.61
CA GLN A 13 -37.38 26.36 22.91
C GLN A 13 -37.72 25.47 21.71
N MET A 14 -39.01 25.19 21.55
CA MET A 14 -39.54 24.37 20.46
C MET A 14 -40.78 25.05 19.89
N ASN A 15 -40.95 24.94 18.57
CA ASN A 15 -42.15 25.35 17.85
C ASN A 15 -42.81 24.11 17.28
N VAL A 16 -44.03 23.82 17.72
CA VAL A 16 -44.79 22.64 17.29
C VAL A 16 -46.11 23.07 16.65
N PRO A 17 -46.58 22.44 15.56
CA PRO A 17 -47.90 22.72 15.00
C PRO A 17 -49.02 22.54 16.05
N ASP A 18 -50.03 23.39 16.00
CA ASP A 18 -51.20 23.40 16.89
C ASP A 18 -52.03 22.11 16.89
N GLN A 19 -51.94 21.29 15.84
CA GLN A 19 -52.59 19.98 15.81
C GLN A 19 -52.05 18.98 16.86
N TYR A 20 -50.87 19.25 17.43
CA TYR A 20 -50.25 18.41 18.46
C TYR A 20 -50.44 18.96 19.88
N ALA A 21 -51.24 20.02 20.03
CA ALA A 21 -51.55 20.60 21.32
C ALA A 21 -52.20 19.55 22.25
N GLY A 22 -51.68 19.38 23.47
CA GLY A 22 -52.17 18.41 24.44
C GLY A 22 -51.65 16.97 24.25
N GLN A 23 -50.90 16.70 23.18
CA GLN A 23 -50.29 15.39 22.97
C GLN A 23 -48.98 15.24 23.76
N THR A 24 -48.66 14.00 24.13
CA THR A 24 -47.45 13.64 24.87
C THR A 24 -46.49 12.89 23.96
N GLY A 25 -45.23 13.33 23.90
CA GLY A 25 -44.20 12.72 23.06
C GLY A 25 -42.77 13.03 23.55
N PRO A 26 -41.74 12.39 22.97
CA PRO A 26 -40.35 12.63 23.36
C PRO A 26 -39.87 14.00 22.86
N CYS A 27 -39.12 14.71 23.70
CA CYS A 27 -38.43 15.92 23.29
C CYS A 27 -37.36 15.62 22.22
N ALA A 28 -37.37 16.35 21.10
CA ALA A 28 -36.37 16.19 20.05
C ALA A 28 -34.92 16.51 20.48
N ALA A 29 -34.73 17.22 21.60
CA ALA A 29 -33.41 17.63 22.08
C ALA A 29 -32.84 16.69 23.15
N CYS A 30 -33.66 16.22 24.09
CA CYS A 30 -33.19 15.42 25.23
C CYS A 30 -33.84 14.02 25.33
N GLY A 31 -34.76 13.68 24.42
CA GLY A 31 -35.44 12.38 24.38
C GLY A 31 -36.47 12.13 25.49
N LYS A 32 -36.54 13.00 26.52
CA LYS A 32 -37.48 12.83 27.63
C LYS A 32 -38.91 13.18 27.22
N THR A 33 -39.86 12.40 27.71
CA THR A 33 -41.30 12.59 27.47
C THR A 33 -41.79 13.92 28.04
N MET A 34 -42.58 14.64 27.26
CA MET A 34 -43.18 15.92 27.62
C MET A 34 -44.52 16.12 26.91
N THR A 35 -45.39 16.92 27.51
CA THR A 35 -46.71 17.26 26.95
C THR A 35 -46.67 18.67 26.35
N ILE A 36 -47.23 18.84 25.16
CA ILE A 36 -47.29 20.13 24.46
C ILE A 36 -48.39 21.01 25.07
N PRO A 37 -48.10 22.25 25.51
CA PRO A 37 -49.09 23.17 26.08
C PRO A 37 -50.12 23.64 25.05
N GLY A 38 -51.38 23.80 25.47
CA GLY A 38 -52.52 24.22 24.63
C GLY A 38 -53.35 23.02 24.19
N GLY A 39 -54.67 23.05 24.00
CA GLY A 39 -55.67 24.10 24.23
C GLY A 39 -56.88 23.55 25.01
N PHE A 40 -57.77 24.46 25.40
CA PHE A 40 -59.07 24.18 26.00
C PHE A 40 -59.84 23.12 25.18
N ALA A 41 -60.19 22.00 25.81
CA ALA A 41 -61.24 21.14 25.29
C ALA A 41 -62.59 21.87 25.47
N PRO A 42 -63.39 22.10 24.42
CA PRO A 42 -64.76 22.57 24.61
C PRO A 42 -65.57 21.49 25.35
N PRO A 43 -66.49 21.87 26.27
CA PRO A 43 -67.37 20.91 26.90
C PRO A 43 -68.27 20.23 25.85
N PRO A 44 -68.60 18.94 26.01
CA PRO A 44 -69.43 18.23 25.05
C PRO A 44 -70.84 18.83 25.00
N PRO A 45 -71.48 18.95 23.83
CA PRO A 45 -72.89 19.32 23.77
C PRO A 45 -73.74 18.22 24.42
N ALA A 46 -74.63 18.65 25.31
CA ALA A 46 -75.66 17.80 25.89
C ALA A 46 -76.64 17.33 24.80
N GLY A 47 -76.88 16.03 24.74
CA GLY A 47 -78.04 15.46 24.06
C GLY A 47 -77.85 15.09 22.59
N TYR A 48 -77.28 13.92 22.35
CA TYR A 48 -77.80 13.05 21.30
C TYR A 48 -77.81 11.60 21.81
N SER A 49 -79.00 11.12 22.14
CA SER A 49 -79.29 9.68 22.21
C SER A 49 -79.38 9.19 20.77
N GLY A 50 -78.27 8.69 20.24
CA GLY A 50 -78.19 8.18 18.88
C GLY A 50 -77.25 7.00 18.83
N VAL A 51 -77.85 5.81 18.87
CA VAL A 51 -77.39 4.52 18.33
C VAL A 51 -75.85 4.38 18.29
N GLY A 52 -75.31 3.69 19.28
CA GLY A 52 -73.90 3.31 19.28
C GLY A 52 -73.53 2.63 17.95
N PRO A 53 -72.40 2.99 17.32
CA PRO A 53 -71.95 2.27 16.15
C PRO A 53 -71.78 0.80 16.56
N ALA A 54 -72.43 -0.08 15.81
CA ALA A 54 -72.27 -1.51 15.93
C ALA A 54 -70.79 -1.84 16.08
N ALA A 55 -70.47 -2.67 17.07
CA ALA A 55 -69.14 -3.22 17.24
C ALA A 55 -68.62 -3.69 15.87
N PRO A 56 -67.42 -3.27 15.43
CA PRO A 56 -66.85 -3.83 14.23
C PRO A 56 -66.79 -5.35 14.40
N PRO A 57 -67.20 -6.15 13.40
CA PRO A 57 -66.99 -7.58 13.46
C PRO A 57 -65.50 -7.80 13.71
N ALA A 58 -65.15 -8.67 14.66
CA ALA A 58 -63.78 -9.06 14.91
C ALA A 58 -63.14 -9.45 13.57
N SER A 59 -62.27 -8.57 13.05
CA SER A 59 -61.55 -8.84 11.82
C SER A 59 -60.61 -10.01 12.14
N LYS A 60 -60.97 -11.20 11.68
CA LYS A 60 -60.05 -12.34 11.63
C LYS A 60 -58.78 -11.82 10.97
N SER A 61 -57.69 -11.73 11.74
CA SER A 61 -56.37 -11.37 11.24
C SER A 61 -55.95 -12.45 10.24
N SER A 62 -56.27 -12.19 8.98
CA SER A 62 -56.03 -13.07 7.86
C SER A 62 -54.53 -13.20 7.64
N GLY A 63 -53.94 -14.28 8.15
CA GLY A 63 -52.83 -15.07 7.57
C GLY A 63 -51.54 -14.38 7.07
N ALA A 64 -51.39 -13.06 7.14
CA ALA A 64 -50.33 -12.34 6.44
C ALA A 64 -49.06 -12.14 7.30
N LEU A 65 -49.18 -12.17 8.63
CA LEU A 65 -48.03 -12.09 9.55
C LEU A 65 -47.01 -13.24 9.36
N PRO A 66 -47.43 -14.53 9.27
CA PRO A 66 -46.47 -15.60 9.00
C PRO A 66 -45.88 -15.49 7.59
N VAL A 67 -46.66 -15.04 6.60
CA VAL A 67 -46.18 -14.89 5.21
C VAL A 67 -45.11 -13.81 5.10
N VAL A 68 -45.30 -12.64 5.73
CA VAL A 68 -44.32 -11.55 5.72
C VAL A 68 -43.04 -11.97 6.46
N LEU A 69 -43.16 -12.65 7.60
CA LEU A 69 -42.00 -13.19 8.32
C LEU A 69 -41.25 -14.24 7.49
N ILE A 70 -41.97 -15.15 6.82
CA ILE A 70 -41.37 -16.14 5.91
C ILE A 70 -40.65 -15.44 4.77
N VAL A 71 -41.24 -14.42 4.16
CA VAL A 71 -40.58 -13.66 3.07
C VAL A 71 -39.31 -12.98 3.56
N LEU A 72 -39.33 -12.32 4.73
CA LEU A 72 -38.12 -11.69 5.29
C LEU A 72 -37.03 -12.69 5.65
N VAL A 73 -37.41 -13.85 6.20
CA VAL A 73 -36.47 -14.94 6.50
C VAL A 73 -35.89 -15.52 5.21
N VAL A 74 -36.71 -15.77 4.19
CA VAL A 74 -36.26 -16.31 2.90
C VAL A 74 -35.36 -15.32 2.15
N VAL A 75 -35.72 -14.04 2.10
CA VAL A 75 -34.88 -12.98 1.51
C VAL A 75 -33.58 -12.83 2.30
N GLY A 76 -33.63 -12.86 3.63
CA GLY A 76 -32.46 -12.82 4.50
C GLY A 76 -31.52 -14.00 4.25
N ILE A 77 -32.05 -15.23 4.17
CA ILE A 77 -31.27 -16.43 3.85
C ILE A 77 -30.70 -16.36 2.43
N GLY A 78 -31.45 -15.86 1.45
CA GLY A 78 -30.97 -15.70 0.07
C GLY A 78 -29.81 -14.71 -0.02
N VAL A 79 -29.93 -13.54 0.61
CA VAL A 79 -28.88 -12.51 0.60
C VAL A 79 -27.65 -12.94 1.40
N LEU A 80 -27.83 -13.49 2.61
CA LEU A 80 -26.69 -13.92 3.45
C LEU A 80 -26.06 -15.22 2.95
N GLY A 81 -26.86 -16.14 2.42
CA GLY A 81 -26.39 -17.41 1.85
C GLY A 81 -25.65 -17.18 0.54
N CYS A 82 -26.33 -16.68 -0.50
CA CYS A 82 -25.70 -16.47 -1.80
C CYS A 82 -24.66 -15.34 -1.76
N GLY A 83 -24.95 -14.23 -1.07
CA GLY A 83 -24.01 -13.12 -0.92
C GLY A 83 -22.80 -13.50 -0.06
N GLY A 84 -23.00 -14.27 1.01
CA GLY A 84 -21.92 -14.78 1.85
C GLY A 84 -20.99 -15.73 1.10
N VAL A 85 -21.54 -16.66 0.30
CA VAL A 85 -20.73 -17.56 -0.55
C VAL A 85 -19.94 -16.78 -1.61
N MET A 86 -20.58 -15.81 -2.28
CA MET A 86 -19.87 -14.95 -3.25
C MET A 86 -18.74 -14.16 -2.56
N ALA A 87 -19.00 -13.53 -1.41
CA ALA A 87 -17.97 -12.79 -0.67
C ALA A 87 -16.84 -13.71 -0.18
N ALA A 88 -17.16 -14.91 0.32
CA ALA A 88 -16.17 -15.89 0.79
C ALA A 88 -15.25 -16.38 -0.35
N LEU A 89 -15.75 -16.47 -1.58
CA LEU A 89 -14.93 -16.80 -2.75
C LEU A 89 -14.13 -15.59 -3.28
N LEU A 90 -14.67 -14.39 -3.16
CA LEU A 90 -14.03 -13.16 -3.66
C LEU A 90 -12.88 -12.67 -2.76
N ILE A 91 -12.97 -12.80 -1.43
CA ILE A 91 -11.94 -12.29 -0.52
C ILE A 91 -10.55 -12.95 -0.76
N PRO A 92 -10.42 -14.28 -0.88
CA PRO A 92 -9.15 -14.93 -1.21
C PRO A 92 -8.65 -14.57 -2.62
N ALA A 93 -9.57 -14.40 -3.57
CA ALA A 93 -9.22 -14.02 -4.93
C ALA A 93 -8.59 -12.61 -4.98
N VAL A 94 -9.20 -11.64 -4.29
CA VAL A 94 -8.70 -10.25 -4.25
C VAL A 94 -7.33 -10.15 -3.56
N SER A 95 -7.09 -10.94 -2.50
CA SER A 95 -5.79 -10.92 -1.82
C SER A 95 -4.67 -11.51 -2.68
N SER A 96 -4.95 -12.61 -3.40
CA SER A 96 -4.00 -13.19 -4.35
C SER A 96 -3.67 -12.25 -5.52
N ALA A 97 -4.69 -11.56 -6.07
CA ALA A 97 -4.50 -10.57 -7.12
C ALA A 97 -3.66 -9.38 -6.64
N ARG A 98 -3.89 -8.89 -5.41
CA ARG A 98 -3.09 -7.81 -4.82
C ARG A 98 -1.63 -8.23 -4.63
N GLN A 99 -1.36 -9.45 -4.16
CA GLN A 99 0.01 -9.96 -4.03
C GLN A 99 0.72 -10.07 -5.39
N ALA A 100 0.01 -10.57 -6.41
CA ALA A 100 0.56 -10.62 -7.77
C ALA A 100 0.85 -9.22 -8.33
N ALA A 101 -0.03 -8.25 -8.09
CA ALA A 101 0.20 -6.86 -8.50
C ALA A 101 1.43 -6.24 -7.82
N LYS A 102 1.64 -6.49 -6.52
CA LYS A 102 2.85 -6.07 -5.80
C LYS A 102 4.11 -6.68 -6.41
N ALA A 103 4.08 -7.99 -6.70
CA ALA A 103 5.20 -8.70 -7.32
C ALA A 103 5.54 -8.13 -8.70
N MET A 104 4.52 -7.89 -9.53
CA MET A 104 4.68 -7.28 -10.84
C MET A 104 5.26 -5.86 -10.74
N GLN A 105 4.77 -5.06 -9.80
CA GLN A 105 5.29 -3.71 -9.60
C GLN A 105 6.74 -3.73 -9.09
N SER A 106 7.11 -4.66 -8.21
CA SER A 106 8.51 -4.79 -7.75
C SER A 106 9.47 -5.18 -8.89
N SER A 107 9.05 -6.13 -9.73
CA SER A 107 9.77 -6.48 -10.95
C SER A 107 9.92 -5.29 -11.91
N ASN A 108 8.86 -4.50 -12.08
CA ASN A 108 8.89 -3.30 -12.92
C ASN A 108 9.79 -2.19 -12.34
N ASN A 109 9.84 -2.02 -11.02
CA ASN A 109 10.76 -1.09 -10.37
C ASN A 109 12.22 -1.46 -10.67
N LEU A 110 12.60 -2.74 -10.49
CA LEU A 110 13.91 -3.23 -10.89
C LEU A 110 14.19 -2.99 -12.37
N LYS A 111 13.20 -3.25 -13.24
CA LYS A 111 13.36 -3.02 -14.68
C LYS A 111 13.66 -1.56 -15.00
N GLN A 112 12.99 -0.61 -14.32
CA GLN A 112 13.27 0.83 -14.48
C GLN A 112 14.67 1.19 -13.98
N ILE A 113 15.08 0.68 -12.81
CA ILE A 113 16.43 0.92 -12.25
C ILE A 113 17.51 0.40 -13.19
N THR A 114 17.37 -0.81 -13.70
CA THR A 114 18.37 -1.39 -14.60
C THR A 114 18.38 -0.70 -15.96
N LEU A 115 17.22 -0.27 -16.48
CA LEU A 115 17.19 0.56 -17.69
C LEU A 115 17.91 1.90 -17.47
N ALA A 116 17.72 2.54 -16.31
CA ALA A 116 18.45 3.74 -15.94
C ALA A 116 19.97 3.50 -15.87
N MET A 117 20.40 2.33 -15.39
CA MET A 117 21.81 1.92 -15.41
C MET A 117 22.37 1.78 -16.84
N HIS A 118 21.61 1.20 -17.77
CA HIS A 118 22.01 1.16 -19.18
C HIS A 118 22.12 2.56 -19.78
N ASN A 119 21.13 3.43 -19.54
CA ASN A 119 21.18 4.81 -20.03
C ASN A 119 22.36 5.59 -19.43
N TYR A 120 22.69 5.36 -18.15
CA TYR A 120 23.90 5.90 -17.53
C TYR A 120 25.14 5.43 -18.29
N HIS A 121 25.26 4.12 -18.55
CA HIS A 121 26.38 3.57 -19.31
C HIS A 121 26.50 4.17 -20.71
N ASP A 122 25.38 4.36 -21.42
CA ASP A 122 25.38 4.95 -22.76
C ASP A 122 25.90 6.39 -22.78
N VAL A 123 25.65 7.15 -21.70
CA VAL A 123 26.11 8.55 -21.58
C VAL A 123 27.56 8.65 -21.07
N TYR A 124 27.93 7.83 -20.09
CA TYR A 124 29.21 7.97 -19.38
C TYR A 124 30.29 6.95 -19.81
N GLY A 125 29.93 5.95 -20.62
CA GLY A 125 30.84 4.90 -21.09
C GLY A 125 31.24 3.87 -20.01
N SER A 126 30.64 3.95 -18.82
CA SER A 126 30.85 3.06 -17.70
C SER A 126 29.56 2.88 -16.91
N LEU A 127 29.44 1.77 -16.18
CA LEU A 127 28.39 1.56 -15.21
C LEU A 127 28.54 2.55 -14.05
N PRO A 128 27.44 2.91 -13.37
CA PRO A 128 27.54 3.73 -12.17
C PRO A 128 28.34 2.95 -11.10
N PRO A 129 29.24 3.59 -10.36
CA PRO A 129 29.81 2.97 -9.16
C PRO A 129 28.69 2.72 -8.15
N ALA A 130 28.71 1.58 -7.45
CA ALA A 130 27.71 1.30 -6.41
C ALA A 130 27.79 2.26 -5.22
N VAL A 131 29.00 2.76 -4.94
CA VAL A 131 29.25 3.76 -3.90
C VAL A 131 30.16 4.84 -4.46
N VAL A 132 29.73 6.11 -4.33
CA VAL A 132 30.58 7.26 -4.62
C VAL A 132 31.36 7.63 -3.37
N ARG A 133 32.67 7.79 -3.52
CA ARG A 133 33.61 8.10 -2.44
C ARG A 133 34.31 9.43 -2.69
N ASP A 134 34.73 10.09 -1.63
CA ASP A 134 35.57 11.27 -1.72
C ASP A 134 37.04 10.91 -2.03
N ALA A 135 37.90 11.94 -2.16
CA ALA A 135 39.33 11.75 -2.44
C ALA A 135 40.09 11.00 -1.33
N SER A 136 39.53 10.92 -0.11
CA SER A 136 40.09 10.15 1.00
C SER A 136 39.55 8.72 1.09
N GLY A 137 38.66 8.33 0.16
CA GLY A 137 38.01 7.02 0.11
C GLY A 137 36.78 6.91 1.02
N GLN A 138 36.35 7.98 1.66
CA GLN A 138 35.15 7.94 2.52
C GLN A 138 33.88 7.85 1.67
N PRO A 139 32.94 6.96 2.01
CA PRO A 139 31.70 6.81 1.26
C PRO A 139 30.80 8.03 1.45
N LEU A 140 30.43 8.67 0.35
CA LEU A 140 29.53 9.83 0.35
C LEU A 140 28.07 9.40 0.15
N TYR A 141 27.76 8.66 -0.91
CA TYR A 141 26.39 8.27 -1.24
C TYR A 141 26.37 7.07 -2.21
N SER A 142 25.21 6.43 -2.32
CA SER A 142 25.01 5.31 -3.25
C SER A 142 24.99 5.77 -4.72
N GLY A 143 25.43 4.90 -5.61
CA GLY A 143 25.26 5.02 -7.06
C GLY A 143 23.81 5.24 -7.50
N ARG A 144 22.81 4.91 -6.67
CA ARG A 144 21.39 5.22 -6.93
C ARG A 144 21.16 6.71 -7.18
N VAL A 145 21.92 7.60 -6.54
CA VAL A 145 21.86 9.04 -6.80
C VAL A 145 22.19 9.35 -8.27
N LEU A 146 23.16 8.65 -8.85
CA LEU A 146 23.60 8.85 -10.23
C LEU A 146 22.57 8.38 -11.27
N LEU A 147 21.64 7.51 -10.87
CA LEU A 147 20.58 7.01 -11.72
C LEU A 147 19.37 7.96 -11.81
N LEU A 148 19.24 8.91 -10.89
CA LEU A 148 18.07 9.79 -10.80
C LEU A 148 17.70 10.52 -12.10
N PRO A 149 18.64 11.10 -12.88
CA PRO A 149 18.28 11.77 -14.14
C PRO A 149 17.64 10.82 -15.16
N PHE A 150 17.99 9.53 -15.10
CA PHE A 150 17.47 8.48 -15.98
C PHE A 150 16.19 7.82 -15.44
N LEU A 151 15.75 8.24 -14.24
CA LEU A 151 14.51 7.83 -13.58
C LEU A 151 13.51 8.99 -13.49
N GLU A 152 13.68 10.01 -14.34
CA GLU A 152 12.86 11.22 -14.35
C GLU A 152 12.89 12.01 -13.02
N GLN A 153 13.95 11.84 -12.24
CA GLN A 153 14.18 12.53 -10.95
C GLN A 153 15.28 13.58 -11.04
N SER A 154 15.43 14.26 -12.19
CA SER A 154 16.49 15.27 -12.40
C SER A 154 16.47 16.38 -11.35
N TYR A 155 15.28 16.81 -10.89
CA TYR A 155 15.16 17.81 -9.83
C TYR A 155 15.88 17.38 -8.54
N LEU A 156 15.73 16.14 -8.11
CA LEU A 156 16.41 15.64 -6.91
C LEU A 156 17.92 15.52 -7.15
N TYR A 157 18.32 15.09 -8.35
CA TYR A 157 19.73 15.03 -8.71
C TYR A 157 20.40 16.40 -8.64
N ASP A 158 19.77 17.42 -9.21
CA ASP A 158 20.33 18.78 -9.29
C ASP A 158 20.42 19.45 -7.91
N ASN A 159 19.49 19.12 -7.00
CA ASN A 159 19.48 19.64 -5.63
C ASN A 159 20.34 18.83 -4.64
N PHE A 160 20.90 17.69 -5.06
CA PHE A 160 21.80 16.88 -4.23
C PHE A 160 23.25 17.37 -4.36
N ASP A 161 23.86 17.80 -3.24
CA ASP A 161 25.27 18.19 -3.17
C ASP A 161 26.17 16.96 -3.23
N LYS A 162 26.70 16.71 -4.43
CA LYS A 162 27.54 15.56 -4.78
C LYS A 162 28.93 15.58 -4.13
N ASN A 163 29.30 16.64 -3.41
CA ASN A 163 30.57 16.72 -2.68
C ASN A 163 30.40 16.36 -1.19
N LYS A 164 29.19 16.02 -0.76
CA LYS A 164 28.86 15.75 0.64
C LYS A 164 28.21 14.40 0.81
N ALA A 165 28.28 13.89 2.04
CA ALA A 165 27.65 12.63 2.40
C ALA A 165 26.12 12.73 2.29
N TRP A 166 25.46 11.59 2.08
CA TRP A 166 24.02 11.46 1.94
C TRP A 166 23.24 11.95 3.18
N ASN A 167 23.87 11.89 4.35
CA ASN A 167 23.34 12.31 5.65
C ASN A 167 23.83 13.69 6.11
N ASP A 168 24.57 14.40 5.27
CA ASP A 168 24.93 15.80 5.56
C ASP A 168 23.64 16.66 5.64
N PRO A 169 23.60 17.70 6.49
CA PRO A 169 22.45 18.61 6.54
C PRO A 169 22.03 19.19 5.18
N ALA A 170 22.97 19.38 4.25
CA ALA A 170 22.68 19.84 2.89
C ALA A 170 21.90 18.82 2.05
N ASN A 171 22.11 17.52 2.29
CA ASN A 171 21.50 16.44 1.50
C ASN A 171 20.31 15.78 2.21
N THR A 172 20.20 15.90 3.53
CA THR A 172 19.16 15.24 4.33
C THR A 172 17.75 15.43 3.76
N MET A 173 17.37 16.66 3.36
CA MET A 173 16.03 16.91 2.82
C MET A 173 15.78 16.18 1.49
N VAL A 174 16.78 16.11 0.61
CA VAL A 174 16.69 15.42 -0.67
C VAL A 174 16.64 13.91 -0.45
N SER A 175 17.57 13.37 0.35
CA SER A 175 17.65 11.95 0.68
C SER A 175 16.38 11.42 1.36
N GLN A 176 15.66 12.24 2.12
CA GLN A 176 14.40 11.86 2.78
C GLN A 176 13.16 11.97 1.87
N THR A 177 13.32 12.34 0.60
CA THR A 177 12.21 12.32 -0.37
C THR A 177 11.82 10.88 -0.72
N VAL A 178 10.53 10.58 -0.66
CA VAL A 178 10.00 9.23 -0.95
C VAL A 178 10.01 8.96 -2.46
N LEU A 179 10.85 8.02 -2.88
CA LEU A 179 10.93 7.58 -4.27
C LEU A 179 10.34 6.18 -4.43
N LYS A 180 9.17 6.12 -5.07
CA LYS A 180 8.44 4.85 -5.27
C LYS A 180 9.18 3.83 -6.12
N VAL A 181 10.06 4.28 -7.02
CA VAL A 181 10.90 3.40 -7.82
C VAL A 181 11.92 2.62 -6.96
N PHE A 182 12.36 3.17 -5.84
CA PHE A 182 13.28 2.49 -4.92
C PHE A 182 12.58 1.72 -3.80
N GLN A 183 11.26 1.85 -3.68
CA GLN A 183 10.48 1.21 -2.63
C GLN A 183 9.79 -0.06 -3.14
N ASP A 184 9.89 -1.14 -2.38
CA ASP A 184 9.13 -2.34 -2.66
C ASP A 184 7.64 -2.15 -2.27
N PRO A 185 6.66 -2.53 -3.13
CA PRO A 185 5.23 -2.41 -2.83
C PRO A 185 4.75 -3.25 -1.64
N SER A 186 5.54 -4.20 -1.17
CA SER A 186 5.28 -4.98 0.04
C SER A 186 5.63 -4.22 1.32
N THR A 187 6.41 -3.14 1.26
CA THR A 187 6.85 -2.38 2.43
C THR A 187 5.67 -1.81 3.21
N ASP A 188 5.70 -1.96 4.54
CA ASP A 188 4.60 -1.55 5.43
C ASP A 188 4.47 -0.03 5.55
N ASN A 189 5.58 0.71 5.43
CA ASN A 189 5.59 2.17 5.52
C ASN A 189 5.71 2.82 4.12
N PRO A 190 4.59 3.27 3.51
CA PRO A 190 4.61 3.91 2.19
C PRO A 190 5.28 5.28 2.19
N MET A 191 5.60 5.87 3.35
CA MET A 191 6.30 7.14 3.50
C MET A 191 7.80 6.96 3.79
N SER A 192 8.29 5.71 3.80
CA SER A 192 9.72 5.46 3.98
C SER A 192 10.53 5.94 2.77
N PRO A 193 11.62 6.69 2.97
CA PRO A 193 12.57 7.01 1.89
C PRO A 193 13.62 5.90 1.68
N ALA A 194 13.57 4.83 2.46
CA ALA A 194 14.49 3.71 2.34
C ALA A 194 14.37 3.00 0.98
N SER A 195 15.49 2.47 0.48
CA SER A 195 15.50 1.60 -0.69
C SER A 195 15.24 0.14 -0.29
N ASN A 196 14.64 -0.61 -1.20
CA ASN A 196 14.56 -2.07 -1.17
C ASN A 196 15.31 -2.72 -2.34
N TYR A 197 15.95 -1.91 -3.19
CA TYR A 197 16.72 -2.39 -4.34
C TYR A 197 18.17 -1.93 -4.21
N PHE A 198 19.07 -2.89 -4.20
CA PHE A 198 20.48 -2.69 -3.88
C PHE A 198 21.35 -3.19 -5.02
N PHE A 199 22.48 -2.54 -5.22
CA PHE A 199 23.55 -3.08 -6.03
C PHE A 199 24.08 -4.35 -5.35
N ILE A 200 24.59 -5.27 -6.17
CA ILE A 200 25.37 -6.40 -5.67
C ILE A 200 26.84 -6.04 -5.80
N VAL A 201 27.52 -5.96 -4.66
CA VAL A 201 28.91 -5.52 -4.55
C VAL A 201 29.83 -6.62 -4.07
N GLY A 202 31.09 -6.55 -4.48
CA GLY A 202 32.11 -7.52 -4.10
C GLY A 202 33.36 -7.41 -4.98
N PRO A 203 34.44 -8.12 -4.66
CA PRO A 203 35.69 -8.08 -5.41
C PRO A 203 35.52 -8.57 -6.87
N ASP A 204 34.74 -9.63 -7.03
CA ASP A 204 34.50 -10.28 -8.33
C ASP A 204 33.12 -9.89 -8.92
N ALA A 205 32.36 -9.07 -8.19
CA ALA A 205 31.05 -8.59 -8.62
C ALA A 205 31.15 -7.60 -9.77
N LEU A 206 29.99 -7.31 -10.35
CA LEU A 206 29.86 -6.26 -11.37
C LEU A 206 30.20 -4.88 -10.80
N PHE A 207 29.92 -4.66 -9.51
CA PHE A 207 30.18 -3.41 -8.82
C PHE A 207 31.21 -3.59 -7.70
N PRO A 208 32.42 -3.04 -7.85
CA PRO A 208 33.41 -3.02 -6.78
C PRO A 208 33.01 -2.16 -5.60
N GLU A 209 33.43 -2.56 -4.39
CA GLU A 209 33.17 -1.78 -3.16
C GLU A 209 34.02 -0.51 -3.05
N ASP A 210 35.17 -0.47 -3.73
CA ASP A 210 36.10 0.64 -3.73
C ASP A 210 35.60 1.86 -4.52
N GLY A 211 34.43 1.74 -5.17
CA GLY A 211 33.82 2.79 -5.96
C GLY A 211 34.38 2.90 -7.38
N SER A 212 35.23 1.96 -7.81
CA SER A 212 35.63 1.87 -9.21
C SER A 212 34.43 1.47 -10.09
N ALA A 213 34.45 1.93 -11.33
CA ALA A 213 33.38 1.72 -12.30
C ALA A 213 33.83 0.73 -13.38
N HIS A 214 33.02 -0.29 -13.62
CA HIS A 214 33.21 -1.23 -14.71
C HIS A 214 32.38 -0.86 -15.94
N SER A 215 32.67 -1.44 -17.10
CA SER A 215 31.81 -1.34 -18.29
C SER A 215 31.25 -2.71 -18.65
N PHE A 216 30.19 -2.76 -19.47
CA PHE A 216 29.63 -4.04 -19.92
C PHE A 216 30.64 -4.93 -20.65
N ALA A 217 31.66 -4.34 -21.29
CA ALA A 217 32.72 -5.07 -21.98
C ALA A 217 33.60 -5.92 -21.04
N GLN A 218 33.57 -5.64 -19.73
CA GLN A 218 34.34 -6.39 -18.73
C GLN A 218 33.58 -7.61 -18.18
N ILE A 219 32.35 -7.84 -18.65
CA ILE A 219 31.53 -9.00 -18.28
C ILE A 219 31.81 -10.12 -19.29
N THR A 220 32.67 -11.07 -18.92
CA THR A 220 33.04 -12.19 -19.81
C THR A 220 32.12 -13.40 -19.66
N ASP A 221 31.41 -13.50 -18.54
CA ASP A 221 30.53 -14.64 -18.25
C ASP A 221 29.14 -14.49 -18.90
N GLY A 222 28.88 -13.34 -19.54
CA GLY A 222 27.64 -13.02 -20.21
C GLY A 222 26.73 -12.14 -19.36
N THR A 223 26.27 -11.04 -19.94
CA THR A 223 25.43 -10.04 -19.24
C THR A 223 24.10 -10.60 -18.75
N SER A 224 23.58 -11.65 -19.39
CA SER A 224 22.35 -12.34 -19.00
C SER A 224 22.51 -13.31 -17.82
N LEU A 225 23.75 -13.52 -17.35
CA LEU A 225 24.08 -14.42 -16.25
C LEU A 225 24.65 -13.69 -15.03
N THR A 226 25.16 -12.47 -15.22
CA THR A 226 25.68 -11.64 -14.13
C THR A 226 24.57 -10.78 -13.51
N LEU A 227 24.39 -10.89 -12.20
CA LEU A 227 23.45 -10.09 -11.42
C LEU A 227 23.99 -8.67 -11.19
N ALA A 228 23.11 -7.69 -11.33
CA ALA A 228 23.41 -6.28 -11.10
C ALA A 228 22.70 -5.74 -9.85
N PHE A 229 21.41 -6.03 -9.72
CA PHE A 229 20.59 -5.55 -8.61
C PHE A 229 19.79 -6.67 -7.96
N ILE A 230 19.43 -6.46 -6.70
CA ILE A 230 18.60 -7.37 -5.93
C ILE A 230 17.57 -6.63 -5.09
N ASN A 231 16.37 -7.19 -5.02
CA ASN A 231 15.37 -6.81 -4.04
C ASN A 231 15.68 -7.45 -2.67
N ALA A 232 15.80 -6.63 -1.63
CA ALA A 232 16.01 -7.12 -0.27
C ALA A 232 15.41 -6.14 0.75
N ASN A 233 15.29 -6.61 2.00
CA ASN A 233 14.90 -5.76 3.13
C ASN A 233 16.10 -5.50 4.04
N ILE A 234 17.12 -4.81 3.49
CA ILE A 234 18.30 -4.39 4.26
C ILE A 234 17.97 -3.07 4.97
N PRO A 235 18.16 -2.95 6.30
CA PRO A 235 17.93 -1.70 7.00
C PRO A 235 18.78 -0.56 6.43
N ASN A 236 18.11 0.54 6.05
CA ASN A 236 18.72 1.78 5.61
C ASN A 236 17.77 2.95 5.90
N ASN A 237 18.33 4.16 5.90
CA ASN A 237 17.68 5.41 6.24
C ASN A 237 17.17 6.16 5.00
N SER A 238 17.72 5.87 3.81
CA SER A 238 17.30 6.47 2.54
C SER A 238 17.88 5.75 1.33
N TRP A 239 17.28 5.97 0.15
CA TRP A 239 17.82 5.52 -1.13
C TRP A 239 19.21 6.10 -1.47
N ALA A 240 19.63 7.20 -0.85
CA ALA A 240 20.95 7.80 -1.06
C ALA A 240 22.06 7.18 -0.20
N GLU A 241 21.69 6.41 0.84
CA GLU A 241 22.66 5.77 1.72
C GLU A 241 23.42 4.65 0.98
N PRO A 242 24.77 4.59 1.05
CA PRO A 242 25.60 3.60 0.35
C PRO A 242 25.65 2.25 1.09
N VAL A 243 24.48 1.69 1.36
CA VAL A 243 24.32 0.31 1.86
C VAL A 243 23.93 -0.56 0.67
N GLU A 244 24.64 -1.66 0.47
CA GLU A 244 24.49 -2.55 -0.70
C GLU A 244 24.50 -4.03 -0.29
N MET A 245 24.09 -4.91 -1.21
CA MET A 245 24.13 -6.35 -0.98
C MET A 245 25.52 -6.91 -1.28
N HIS A 246 26.16 -7.55 -0.32
CA HIS A 246 27.49 -8.15 -0.52
C HIS A 246 27.40 -9.52 -1.20
N GLN A 247 28.30 -9.76 -2.16
CA GLN A 247 28.42 -11.02 -2.90
C GLN A 247 28.58 -12.22 -1.96
N ASP A 248 29.41 -12.11 -0.93
CA ASP A 248 29.64 -13.21 0.02
C ASP A 248 28.38 -13.55 0.84
N ALA A 249 27.54 -12.55 1.12
CA ALA A 249 26.28 -12.78 1.80
C ALA A 249 25.30 -13.54 0.89
N LEU A 250 25.27 -13.21 -0.40
CA LEU A 250 24.46 -13.95 -1.39
C LEU A 250 24.97 -15.36 -1.63
N ALA A 251 26.30 -15.56 -1.59
CA ALA A 251 26.88 -16.89 -1.69
C ALA A 251 26.48 -17.79 -0.50
N ALA A 252 26.10 -17.24 0.64
CA ALA A 252 25.55 -18.00 1.77
C ALA A 252 24.06 -18.33 1.61
N GLY A 253 23.33 -17.61 0.76
CA GLY A 253 21.92 -17.82 0.46
C GLY A 253 21.17 -16.54 0.13
N LEU A 254 20.00 -16.70 -0.47
CA LEU A 254 19.12 -15.57 -0.80
C LEU A 254 18.48 -14.95 0.46
N PRO A 255 18.27 -13.62 0.48
CA PRO A 255 17.53 -12.97 1.55
C PRO A 255 16.05 -13.42 1.54
N ALA A 256 15.35 -13.18 2.64
CA ALA A 256 13.91 -13.43 2.72
C ALA A 256 13.15 -12.56 1.70
N SER A 257 12.20 -13.17 0.98
CA SER A 257 11.33 -12.47 0.03
C SER A 257 9.89 -12.47 0.51
N PRO A 258 9.15 -11.35 0.37
CA PRO A 258 7.71 -11.30 0.59
C PRO A 258 6.92 -11.97 -0.54
N TYR A 259 7.58 -12.39 -1.63
CA TYR A 259 6.96 -12.95 -2.83
C TYR A 259 7.11 -14.46 -2.90
N ARG A 260 6.05 -15.14 -3.35
CA ARG A 260 6.06 -16.61 -3.51
C ARG A 260 7.00 -17.07 -4.62
N GLN A 261 7.27 -16.23 -5.61
CA GLN A 261 8.18 -16.51 -6.72
C GLN A 261 9.66 -16.56 -6.28
N GLY A 262 9.99 -16.00 -5.12
CA GLY A 262 11.36 -15.86 -4.65
C GLY A 262 11.83 -14.41 -4.67
N VAL A 263 13.14 -14.20 -4.67
CA VAL A 263 13.76 -12.87 -4.61
C VAL A 263 13.88 -12.31 -6.03
N PHE A 264 13.30 -11.13 -6.28
CA PHE A 264 13.49 -10.47 -7.57
C PHE A 264 14.91 -9.92 -7.70
N THR A 265 15.56 -10.24 -8.80
CA THR A 265 16.88 -9.76 -9.17
C THR A 265 16.88 -9.24 -10.59
N ALA A 266 17.75 -8.28 -10.86
CA ALA A 266 18.03 -7.80 -12.22
C ALA A 266 19.43 -8.21 -12.65
N PHE A 267 19.54 -8.65 -13.89
CA PHE A 267 20.77 -9.03 -14.55
C PHE A 267 21.36 -7.85 -15.32
N ALA A 268 22.64 -7.95 -15.67
CA ALA A 268 23.38 -6.91 -16.39
C ALA A 268 22.85 -6.67 -17.82
N ASP A 269 22.08 -7.60 -18.39
CA ASP A 269 21.37 -7.43 -19.66
C ASP A 269 20.04 -6.65 -19.53
N GLY A 270 19.66 -6.25 -18.32
CA GLY A 270 18.41 -5.59 -18.04
C GLY A 270 17.21 -6.52 -17.86
N SER A 271 17.39 -7.84 -17.91
CA SER A 271 16.32 -8.80 -17.60
C SER A 271 16.10 -8.89 -16.08
N VAL A 272 14.86 -9.09 -15.67
CA VAL A 272 14.47 -9.22 -14.26
C VAL A 272 13.86 -10.60 -14.07
N ARG A 273 14.34 -11.34 -13.06
CA ARG A 273 13.87 -12.71 -12.77
C ARG A 273 13.69 -12.86 -11.26
N ALA A 274 12.82 -13.79 -10.86
CA ALA A 274 12.71 -14.19 -9.46
C ALA A 274 13.57 -15.43 -9.23
N LEU A 275 14.56 -15.33 -8.33
CA LEU A 275 15.36 -16.46 -7.93
C LEU A 275 14.64 -17.22 -6.80
N PRO A 276 14.34 -18.52 -6.97
CA PRO A 276 13.69 -19.30 -5.93
C PRO A 276 14.63 -19.48 -4.72
N PRO A 277 14.09 -19.64 -3.50
CA PRO A 277 14.91 -19.87 -2.29
C PRO A 277 15.72 -21.18 -2.34
N THR A 278 15.39 -22.07 -3.29
CA THR A 278 16.12 -23.32 -3.55
C THR A 278 17.32 -23.16 -4.47
N THR A 279 17.60 -21.94 -4.96
CA THR A 279 18.78 -21.66 -5.81
C THR A 279 20.04 -22.04 -5.04
N SER A 280 20.94 -22.80 -5.66
CA SER A 280 22.11 -23.31 -4.96
C SER A 280 23.11 -22.19 -4.63
N PRO A 281 23.82 -22.27 -3.49
CA PRO A 281 24.93 -21.35 -3.17
C PRO A 281 25.96 -21.22 -4.30
N THR A 282 26.23 -22.32 -5.00
CA THR A 282 27.18 -22.35 -6.13
C THR A 282 26.67 -21.54 -7.32
N ASP A 283 25.39 -21.69 -7.69
CA ASP A 283 24.80 -20.90 -8.77
C ASP A 283 24.72 -19.42 -8.39
N LEU A 284 24.39 -19.08 -7.14
CA LEU A 284 24.37 -17.70 -6.66
C LEU A 284 25.77 -17.06 -6.73
N ARG A 285 26.81 -17.81 -6.36
CA ARG A 285 28.19 -17.34 -6.48
C ARG A 285 28.57 -17.08 -7.94
N ALA A 286 28.25 -18.01 -8.83
CA ALA A 286 28.52 -17.85 -10.26
C ALA A 286 27.72 -16.71 -10.90
N MET A 287 26.47 -16.50 -10.48
CA MET A 287 25.64 -15.38 -10.95
C MET A 287 26.12 -14.01 -10.44
N THR A 288 26.90 -13.98 -9.35
CA THR A 288 27.40 -12.72 -8.78
C THR A 288 28.80 -12.37 -9.26
N THR A 289 29.49 -13.24 -10.00
CA THR A 289 30.79 -12.94 -10.62
C THR A 289 30.60 -12.35 -12.04
N ARG A 290 31.48 -11.42 -12.44
CA ARG A 290 31.46 -10.83 -13.79
C ARG A 290 32.31 -11.62 -14.81
N ASN A 291 33.33 -12.32 -14.31
CA ASN A 291 34.40 -12.94 -15.10
C ASN A 291 35.01 -14.21 -14.46
N GLY A 292 34.21 -14.96 -13.70
CA GLY A 292 34.61 -16.21 -13.05
C GLY A 292 34.69 -17.42 -14.00
N GLY A 293 34.00 -17.40 -15.15
CA GLY A 293 33.95 -18.50 -16.11
C GLY A 293 33.22 -19.75 -15.62
N GLU A 294 32.43 -19.61 -14.55
CA GLU A 294 31.71 -20.71 -13.90
C GLU A 294 30.42 -21.03 -14.68
N PRO A 295 30.04 -22.31 -14.86
CA PRO A 295 28.77 -22.65 -15.50
C PRO A 295 27.59 -22.26 -14.61
N VAL A 296 26.71 -21.41 -15.11
CA VAL A 296 25.50 -20.98 -14.40
C VAL A 296 24.29 -21.78 -14.89
N MET A 297 23.64 -22.53 -14.00
CA MET A 297 22.36 -23.17 -14.29
C MET A 297 21.23 -22.21 -13.93
N ILE A 298 20.55 -21.68 -14.95
CA ILE A 298 19.38 -20.82 -14.75
C ILE A 298 18.16 -21.72 -14.48
N PRO A 299 17.36 -21.47 -13.43
CA PRO A 299 16.07 -22.12 -13.23
C PRO A 299 15.00 -21.72 -14.25
#